data_AF-A0A183PUQ6-F1
#
_entry.id   AF-A0A183PUQ6-F1
#
_cell.length_a   1.000
_cell.length_b   1.000
_cell.length_c   1.000
_cell.angle_alpha   90.00
_cell.angle_beta   90.00
_cell.angle_gamma   90.00
#
_symmetry.space_group_name_H-M   'P 1'
#
loop_
_entity.id
_entity.type
_entity.pdbx_description
1 polymer ?
#
loop_
_entity_poly.entity_id
_entity_poly.type
_entity_poly.pdbx_seq_one_letter_code
_entity_poly.pdbx_strand_id
1 'polypeptide(L)'
;MYLYGIGVKENCDNALFCLSEASARGSLYAKANLIYFYYRRKMFTNVCYLASRMVTCDNFVTTSECIQTFQYRAMSMACFLYALCLKSGKGVQKNELLADQLFSKSVEWDPSLAARYVNLVIAGEL
;
A
#
# COMPACT_ATOMS: atom_id res chain seq x y z
N MET A 1 -0.90 -16.05 7.64
CA MET A 1 -0.07 -14.90 7.24
C MET A 1 0.53 -14.26 8.49
N TYR A 2 1.86 -14.24 8.61
CA TYR A 2 2.57 -13.75 9.81
C TYR A 2 2.25 -12.30 10.18
N LEU A 3 1.92 -11.44 9.21
CA LEU A 3 1.57 -10.03 9.44
C LEU A 3 0.29 -9.84 10.27
N TYR A 4 -0.68 -10.74 10.11
CA TYR A 4 -2.01 -10.63 10.73
C TYR A 4 -2.30 -11.77 11.71
N GLY A 5 -1.35 -12.70 11.91
CA GLY A 5 -1.57 -13.88 12.76
C GLY A 5 -2.63 -14.88 12.24
N ILE A 6 -2.98 -14.82 10.95
CA ILE A 6 -4.00 -15.73 10.39
C ILE A 6 -3.40 -17.13 10.22
N GLY A 7 -3.87 -18.11 10.98
CA GLY A 7 -3.46 -19.52 10.91
C GLY A 7 -2.06 -19.83 11.46
N VAL A 8 -1.32 -18.82 11.94
CA VAL A 8 0.00 -18.93 12.57
C VAL A 8 0.16 -17.79 13.57
N LYS A 9 1.05 -17.92 14.57
CA LYS A 9 1.36 -16.82 15.49
C LYS A 9 1.86 -15.60 14.71
N GLU A 10 1.37 -14.41 15.07
CA GLU A 10 1.85 -13.15 14.49
C GLU A 10 3.37 -13.01 14.72
N ASN A 11 4.10 -12.68 13.65
CA ASN A 11 5.55 -12.51 13.70
C ASN A 11 6.00 -11.47 12.67
N CYS A 12 6.47 -10.32 13.16
CA CYS A 12 6.90 -9.20 12.33
C CYS A 12 8.14 -9.52 11.47
N ASP A 13 9.10 -10.27 12.00
CA ASP A 13 10.36 -10.54 11.31
C ASP A 13 10.16 -11.50 10.14
N ASN A 14 9.40 -12.57 10.39
CA ASN A 14 9.01 -13.50 9.33
C ASN A 14 8.09 -12.84 8.30
N ALA A 15 7.19 -11.95 8.75
CA ALA A 15 6.34 -11.19 7.83
C ALA A 15 7.18 -10.30 6.90
N LEU A 16 8.14 -9.55 7.45
CA LEU A 16 9.02 -8.69 6.67
C LEU A 16 9.84 -9.51 5.67
N PHE A 17 10.45 -10.60 6.11
CA PHE A 17 11.26 -11.47 5.26
C PHE A 17 10.46 -12.05 4.09
N CYS A 18 9.27 -12.60 4.36
CA CYS A 18 8.43 -13.16 3.30
C CYS A 18 7.91 -12.08 2.33
N LEU A 19 7.54 -10.90 2.85
CA LEU A 19 7.05 -9.80 2.03
C LEU A 19 8.16 -9.19 1.16
N SER A 20 9.39 -9.06 1.68
CA SER A 20 10.54 -8.55 0.92
C SER A 20 10.90 -9.49 -0.23
N GLU A 21 10.97 -10.80 0.03
CA GLU A 21 11.25 -11.80 -1.00
C GLU A 21 10.16 -11.83 -2.09
N ALA A 22 8.89 -11.81 -1.70
CA ALA A 22 7.78 -11.81 -2.65
C ALA A 22 7.71 -10.49 -3.46
N SER A 23 8.00 -9.36 -2.83
CA SER A 23 8.09 -8.06 -3.50
C SER A 23 9.26 -8.02 -4.50
N ALA A 24 10.41 -8.61 -4.15
CA ALA A 24 11.57 -8.70 -5.04
C ALA A 24 11.28 -9.53 -6.29
N ARG A 25 10.45 -10.58 -6.15
CA ARG A 25 9.94 -11.39 -7.28
C ARG A 25 8.87 -10.68 -8.13
N GLY A 26 8.48 -9.46 -7.77
CA GLY A 26 7.54 -8.65 -8.55
C GLY A 26 6.08 -8.75 -8.10
N SER A 27 5.76 -9.38 -6.97
CA SER A 27 4.38 -9.41 -6.49
C SER A 27 3.93 -8.02 -6.01
N LEU A 28 2.99 -7.42 -6.76
CA LEU A 28 2.40 -6.11 -6.40
C LEU A 28 1.68 -6.18 -5.05
N TYR A 29 0.95 -7.28 -4.79
CA TYR A 29 0.23 -7.46 -3.54
C TYR A 29 1.18 -7.56 -2.33
N ALA A 30 2.28 -8.31 -2.45
CA ALA A 30 3.30 -8.35 -1.40
C ALA A 30 3.95 -6.98 -1.18
N LYS A 31 4.25 -6.26 -2.27
CA LYS A 31 4.82 -4.90 -2.21
C LYS A 31 3.88 -3.92 -1.50
N ALA A 32 2.58 -3.94 -1.81
CA ALA A 32 1.59 -3.11 -1.13
C ALA A 32 1.46 -3.43 0.37
N ASN A 33 1.47 -4.71 0.75
CA ASN A 33 1.49 -5.11 2.16
C ASN A 33 2.79 -4.68 2.87
N LEU A 34 3.92 -4.68 2.17
CA LEU A 34 5.18 -4.17 2.69
C LEU A 34 5.13 -2.64 2.92
N ILE A 35 4.53 -1.89 1.99
CA ILE A 35 4.29 -0.45 2.14
C ILE A 35 3.40 -0.19 3.37
N TYR A 36 2.31 -0.94 3.53
CA TYR A 36 1.44 -0.85 4.70
C TYR A 36 2.19 -1.16 6.00
N PHE A 37 3.03 -2.20 6.01
CA PHE A 37 3.87 -2.54 7.15
C PHE A 37 4.83 -1.41 7.53
N TYR A 38 5.52 -0.81 6.56
CA TYR A 38 6.40 0.34 6.80
C TYR A 38 5.66 1.56 7.31
N TYR A 39 4.45 1.80 6.80
CA TYR A 39 3.61 2.89 7.24
C TYR A 39 3.22 2.73 8.72
N ARG A 40 2.77 1.53 9.14
CA ARG A 40 2.50 1.24 10.56
C ARG A 40 3.70 1.42 11.46
N ARG A 41 4.91 1.15 10.96
CA ARG A 41 6.18 1.36 11.68
C ARG A 41 6.72 2.80 11.59
N LYS A 42 5.96 3.74 11.01
CA LYS A 42 6.34 5.15 10.83
C LYS A 42 7.59 5.37 9.96
N MET A 43 7.93 4.40 9.10
CA MET A 43 9.05 4.49 8.15
C MET A 43 8.61 5.19 6.86
N PHE A 44 8.20 6.46 6.96
CA PHE A 44 7.51 7.18 5.86
C PHE A 44 8.37 7.39 4.61
N THR A 45 9.70 7.50 4.74
CA THR A 45 10.61 7.61 3.59
C THR A 45 10.57 6.36 2.71
N ASN A 46 10.60 5.18 3.33
CA ASN A 46 10.50 3.89 2.63
C ASN A 46 9.13 3.70 1.98
N VAL A 47 8.06 4.12 2.66
CA VAL A 47 6.69 4.11 2.12
C VAL A 47 6.64 4.93 0.84
N CYS A 48 7.07 6.19 0.89
CA CYS A 48 7.00 7.08 -0.26
C CYS A 48 7.86 6.58 -1.43
N TYR A 49 9.08 6.11 -1.14
CA TYR A 49 9.97 5.56 -2.16
C TYR A 49 9.36 4.35 -2.88
N LEU A 50 8.80 3.40 -2.12
CA LEU A 50 8.20 2.20 -2.72
C LEU A 50 6.87 2.50 -3.40
N ALA A 51 6.03 3.32 -2.80
CA ALA A 51 4.70 3.64 -3.30
C ALA A 51 4.77 4.52 -4.56
N SER A 52 5.64 5.54 -4.59
CA SER A 52 5.85 6.35 -5.81
C SER A 52 6.26 5.47 -6.99
N ARG A 53 7.24 4.57 -6.81
CA ARG A 53 7.66 3.63 -7.86
C ARG A 53 6.53 2.70 -8.29
N MET A 54 5.73 2.22 -7.35
CA MET A 54 4.59 1.36 -7.65
C MET A 54 3.52 2.09 -8.44
N VAL A 55 3.21 3.35 -8.10
CA VAL A 55 2.22 4.17 -8.78
C VAL A 55 2.67 4.59 -10.18
N THR A 56 3.96 4.84 -10.38
CA THR A 56 4.51 5.21 -11.71
C THR A 56 4.65 4.03 -12.67
N CYS A 57 4.69 2.79 -12.16
CA CYS A 57 4.85 1.61 -13.00
C CYS A 57 3.47 1.09 -13.43
N ASP A 58 3.01 1.48 -14.61
CA ASP A 58 1.75 1.03 -15.24
C ASP A 58 1.79 -0.43 -15.77
N ASN A 59 2.69 -1.26 -15.25
CA ASN A 59 2.86 -2.64 -15.72
C ASN A 59 1.80 -3.57 -15.11
N PHE A 60 0.54 -3.36 -15.47
CA PHE A 60 -0.53 -4.32 -15.23
C PHE A 60 -0.41 -5.46 -16.22
N VAL A 61 0.25 -6.55 -15.80
CA VAL A 61 0.24 -7.77 -16.60
C VAL A 61 -1.15 -8.37 -16.48
N THR A 62 -1.89 -8.34 -17.60
CA THR A 62 -3.18 -8.98 -17.80
C THR A 62 -3.04 -10.49 -17.69
N THR A 63 -3.03 -11.00 -16.48
CA THR A 63 -3.27 -12.42 -16.18
C THR A 63 -4.58 -12.55 -15.44
N SER A 64 -5.36 -13.58 -15.78
CA SER A 64 -6.59 -14.09 -15.14
C SER A 64 -7.32 -13.20 -14.12
N GLU A 65 -8.65 -13.09 -14.26
CA GLU A 65 -9.53 -12.23 -13.43
C GLU A 65 -9.23 -12.27 -11.93
N CYS A 66 -8.95 -13.45 -11.37
CA CYS A 66 -8.59 -13.61 -9.95
C CYS A 66 -7.35 -12.81 -9.56
N ILE A 67 -6.30 -12.78 -10.38
CA ILE A 67 -5.04 -12.08 -10.09
C ILE A 67 -5.24 -10.57 -10.20
N GLN A 68 -6.07 -10.11 -11.14
CA GLN A 68 -6.37 -8.69 -11.33
C GLN A 68 -6.98 -8.06 -10.08
N THR A 69 -7.88 -8.76 -9.39
CA THR A 69 -8.48 -8.23 -8.14
C THR A 69 -7.45 -7.90 -7.07
N PHE A 70 -6.41 -8.72 -6.91
CA PHE A 70 -5.33 -8.46 -5.96
C PHE A 70 -4.39 -7.34 -6.43
N GLN A 71 -4.18 -7.19 -7.73
CA GLN A 71 -3.40 -6.09 -8.30
C GLN A 71 -4.11 -4.74 -8.09
N TYR A 72 -5.41 -4.66 -8.34
CA TYR A 72 -6.21 -3.45 -8.10
C TYR A 72 -6.22 -3.06 -6.62
N ARG A 73 -6.41 -4.04 -5.73
CA ARG A 73 -6.26 -3.83 -4.28
C ARG A 73 -4.90 -3.28 -3.92
N ALA A 74 -3.83 -3.87 -4.47
CA ALA A 74 -2.47 -3.45 -4.20
C ALA A 74 -2.22 -2.00 -4.67
N MET A 75 -2.73 -1.63 -5.84
CA MET A 75 -2.59 -0.27 -6.38
C MET A 75 -3.38 0.75 -5.56
N SER A 76 -4.63 0.42 -5.18
CA SER A 76 -5.44 1.26 -4.29
C SER A 76 -4.71 1.51 -2.96
N MET A 77 -4.14 0.45 -2.35
CA MET A 77 -3.36 0.57 -1.12
C MET A 77 -2.17 1.52 -1.27
N ALA A 78 -1.37 1.35 -2.33
CA ALA A 78 -0.19 2.15 -2.58
C ALA A 78 -0.53 3.63 -2.83
N CYS A 79 -1.54 3.90 -3.66
CA CYS A 79 -2.03 5.25 -3.95
C CYS A 79 -2.49 5.96 -2.66
N PHE A 80 -3.30 5.29 -1.84
CA PHE A 80 -3.85 5.88 -0.62
C PHE A 80 -2.76 6.21 0.41
N LEU A 81 -1.85 5.26 0.67
CA LEU A 81 -0.78 5.46 1.65
C LEU A 81 0.21 6.54 1.18
N TYR A 82 0.48 6.63 -0.12
CA TYR A 82 1.31 7.68 -0.68
C TYR A 82 0.64 9.05 -0.58
N ALA A 83 -0.66 9.13 -0.89
CA ALA A 83 -1.46 10.35 -0.74
C ALA A 83 -1.47 10.86 0.71
N LEU A 84 -1.59 9.97 1.71
CA LEU A 84 -1.48 10.32 3.12
C LEU A 84 -0.11 10.92 3.46
N CYS A 85 0.97 10.34 2.96
CA CYS A 85 2.32 10.86 3.20
C CYS A 85 2.51 12.25 2.58
N LEU A 86 1.98 12.48 1.37
CA LEU A 86 2.04 13.78 0.70
C LEU A 86 1.17 14.84 1.37
N LYS A 87 -0.04 14.48 1.82
CA LYS A 87 -0.93 15.38 2.55
C LYS A 87 -0.33 15.80 3.89
N SER A 88 0.29 14.86 4.60
CA SER A 88 0.91 15.11 5.90
C SER A 88 2.34 15.68 5.82
N GLY A 89 2.99 15.64 4.64
CA GLY A 89 4.38 16.05 4.46
C GLY A 89 5.38 15.12 5.17
N LYS A 90 5.03 13.86 5.40
CA LYS A 90 5.87 12.87 6.09
C LYS A 90 6.72 12.11 5.09
N GLY A 91 8.04 12.28 5.16
CA GLY A 91 9.00 11.56 4.32
C GLY A 91 9.19 12.13 2.91
N VAL A 92 8.27 12.98 2.42
CA VAL A 92 8.35 13.71 1.15
C VAL A 92 7.80 15.12 1.35
N GLN A 93 8.17 16.05 0.46
CA GLN A 93 7.61 17.40 0.43
C GLN A 93 6.08 17.36 0.30
N LYS A 94 5.42 18.23 1.07
CA LYS A 94 3.96 18.34 1.07
C LYS A 94 3.46 18.76 -0.31
N ASN A 95 2.55 17.98 -0.87
CA ASN A 95 1.91 18.28 -2.15
C ASN A 95 0.44 17.86 -2.11
N GLU A 96 -0.44 18.82 -1.84
CA GLU A 96 -1.88 18.56 -1.68
C GLU A 96 -2.55 18.23 -3.01
N LEU A 97 -2.20 18.92 -4.09
CA LEU A 97 -2.77 18.67 -5.43
C LEU A 97 -2.52 17.24 -5.90
N LEU A 98 -1.30 16.74 -5.70
CA LEU A 98 -0.95 15.37 -6.06
C LEU A 98 -1.64 14.36 -5.12
N ALA A 99 -1.74 14.69 -3.83
CA ALA A 99 -2.43 13.83 -2.87
C ALA A 99 -3.91 13.62 -3.27
N ASP A 100 -4.62 14.68 -3.65
CA ASP A 100 -6.02 14.60 -4.06
C ASP A 100 -6.20 13.75 -5.32
N GLN A 101 -5.31 13.90 -6.31
CA GLN A 101 -5.31 13.05 -7.52
C GLN A 101 -5.10 11.57 -7.17
N LEU A 102 -4.20 11.26 -6.23
CA LEU A 102 -3.95 9.89 -5.80
C LEU A 102 -5.09 9.31 -4.98
N PHE A 103 -5.79 10.12 -4.17
CA PHE A 103 -6.99 9.68 -3.47
C PHE A 103 -8.08 9.30 -4.48
N SER A 104 -8.32 10.12 -5.51
CA SER A 104 -9.26 9.78 -6.58
C SER A 104 -8.87 8.47 -7.28
N LYS A 105 -7.59 8.32 -7.65
CA LYS A 105 -7.09 7.07 -8.26
C LYS A 105 -7.27 5.86 -7.34
N SER A 106 -7.06 6.00 -6.03
CA SER A 106 -7.25 4.90 -5.08
C SER A 106 -8.71 4.40 -5.07
N VAL A 107 -9.66 5.32 -5.16
CA VAL A 107 -11.09 5.00 -5.23
C VAL A 107 -11.45 4.35 -6.56
N GLU A 108 -10.86 4.79 -7.67
CA GLU A 108 -11.03 4.18 -9.00
C GLU A 108 -10.57 2.72 -9.02
N TRP A 109 -9.46 2.39 -8.33
CA TRP A 109 -8.93 1.02 -8.27
C TRP A 109 -9.74 0.08 -7.37
N ASP A 110 -10.00 0.47 -6.12
CA ASP A 110 -10.81 -0.32 -5.18
C ASP A 110 -11.52 0.61 -4.18
N PRO A 111 -12.82 0.90 -4.39
CA PRO A 111 -13.57 1.82 -3.54
C PRO A 111 -13.83 1.22 -2.14
N SER A 112 -14.03 -0.10 -2.05
CA SER A 112 -14.22 -0.81 -0.78
C SER A 112 -13.00 -0.71 0.12
N LEU A 113 -11.80 -0.87 -0.45
CA LEU A 113 -10.56 -0.74 0.29
C LEU A 113 -10.29 0.71 0.70
N ALA A 114 -10.50 1.67 -0.22
CA ALA A 114 -10.35 3.08 0.07
C ALA A 114 -11.26 3.53 1.24
N ALA A 115 -12.53 3.13 1.23
CA ALA A 115 -13.47 3.41 2.32
C ALA A 115 -12.99 2.84 3.66
N ARG A 116 -12.48 1.59 3.65
CA ARG A 116 -11.91 0.97 4.85
C ARG A 116 -10.73 1.78 5.38
N TYR A 117 -9.84 2.25 4.52
CA TYR A 117 -8.68 3.04 4.92
C TYR A 117 -9.05 4.41 5.47
N VAL A 118 -10.06 5.07 4.89
CA VAL A 118 -10.63 6.30 5.47
C VAL A 118 -11.12 6.04 6.89
N ASN A 119 -11.86 4.96 7.13
CA ASN A 119 -12.34 4.62 8.47
C ASN A 119 -11.20 4.38 9.47
N LEU A 120 -10.11 3.74 9.04
CA LEU A 120 -8.93 3.53 9.88
C LEU A 120 -8.22 4.84 10.23
N VAL A 121 -8.14 5.77 9.28
CA VAL A 121 -7.58 7.12 9.52
C VAL A 121 -8.45 7.90 10.50
N ILE A 122 -9.78 7.82 10.36
CA ILE A 122 -10.73 8.46 11.29
C ILE A 122 -10.59 7.86 12.70
N ALA A 123 -10.40 6.54 12.80
CA ALA A 123 -10.18 5.84 14.07
C ALA A 123 -8.80 6.12 14.70
N GLY A 124 -7.86 6.72 13.96
CA GLY A 124 -6.48 6.95 14.43
C GLY A 124 -5.62 5.69 14.49
N GLU A 125 -6.04 4.60 13.81
CA GLU A 125 -5.28 3.35 13.69
C GLU A 125 -4.22 3.41 12.57
N LEU A 126 -4.25 4.47 11.76
CA LEU A 126 -3.32 4.81 10.68
C LEU A 126 -2.72 6.22 10.86
#